data_AF-A0A0B7FPJ5-F1
#
_entry.id   AF-A0A0B7FPJ5-F1
#
_cell.length_a   1.000
_cell.length_b   1.000
_cell.length_c   1.000
_cell.angle_alpha   90.00
_cell.angle_beta   90.00
_cell.angle_gamma   90.00
#
_symmetry.space_group_name_H-M   'P 1'
#
loop_
_entity.id
_entity.type
_entity.pdbx_description
1 polymer ?
#
loop_
_entity_poly.entity_id
_entity_poly.type
_entity_poly.pdbx_seq_one_letter_code
_entity_poly.pdbx_strand_id
1 'polypeptide(L)'
;MHSWPYWTPEMVYLIIYILCLALGLAVSVMLAWNIYQIGKGVTTVEGYDHGIYSNRAQSRGETFINSYDLGFFKNLAYFFNVIPSGYPLWVLLLPLRTAPYTDGTVWARRHGYTKHGGLRDGEEMTDDED
;
A
#
# COMPACT_ATOMS: atom_id res chain seq x y z
N MET A 1 43.07 -21.72 -17.75
CA MET A 1 41.85 -21.09 -18.29
C MET A 1 40.68 -21.99 -17.99
N HIS A 2 39.69 -21.49 -17.24
CA HIS A 2 38.48 -22.27 -16.94
C HIS A 2 37.63 -22.34 -18.22
N SER A 3 37.26 -23.54 -18.67
CA SER A 3 36.46 -23.74 -19.87
C SER A 3 34.97 -23.69 -19.50
N TRP A 4 34.30 -22.62 -19.91
CA TRP A 4 32.86 -22.42 -19.69
C TRP A 4 32.04 -23.35 -20.61
N PRO A 5 31.27 -24.32 -20.07
CA PRO A 5 30.62 -25.36 -20.89
C PRO A 5 29.21 -24.98 -21.39
N TYR A 6 28.74 -23.76 -21.13
CA TYR A 6 27.39 -23.32 -21.49
C TYR A 6 27.36 -22.46 -22.76
N TRP A 7 26.18 -22.34 -23.35
CA TRP A 7 25.98 -21.62 -24.61
C TRP A 7 26.07 -20.10 -24.47
N THR A 8 25.77 -19.56 -23.29
CA THR A 8 25.86 -18.13 -23.01
C THR A 8 27.29 -17.73 -22.69
N PRO A 9 27.82 -16.60 -23.16
CA PRO A 9 29.12 -16.11 -22.72
C PRO A 9 29.12 -15.85 -21.20
N GLU A 10 30.21 -16.17 -20.51
CA GLU A 10 30.38 -15.99 -19.05
C GLU A 10 30.01 -14.58 -18.60
N MET A 11 30.48 -13.56 -19.32
CA MET A 11 30.19 -12.14 -19.03
C MET A 11 28.70 -11.81 -19.12
N VAL A 12 27.97 -12.38 -20.08
CA VAL A 12 26.54 -12.14 -20.25
C VAL A 12 25.76 -12.75 -19.09
N TYR A 13 26.14 -13.97 -18.67
CA TYR A 13 25.55 -14.62 -17.51
C TYR A 13 25.75 -13.79 -16.23
N LEU A 14 26.97 -13.29 -15.99
CA LEU A 14 27.28 -12.44 -14.84
C LEU A 14 26.46 -11.14 -14.84
N ILE A 15 26.34 -10.48 -15.99
CA ILE A 15 25.56 -9.24 -16.12
C ILE A 15 24.07 -9.49 -15.85
N ILE A 16 23.50 -10.56 -16.41
CA ILE A 16 22.09 -10.94 -16.16
C ILE A 16 21.89 -11.20 -14.67
N TYR A 17 22.81 -11.93 -14.02
CA TYR A 17 22.70 -12.23 -12.59
C TYR A 17 22.74 -10.97 -11.72
N ILE A 18 23.67 -10.05 -12.00
CA ILE A 18 23.76 -8.76 -11.32
C ILE A 18 22.48 -7.94 -11.53
N LEU A 19 21.96 -7.90 -12.76
CA LEU A 19 20.73 -7.19 -13.11
C LEU A 19 19.50 -7.79 -12.39
N CYS A 20 19.39 -9.11 -12.33
CA CYS A 20 18.33 -9.80 -11.58
C CYS A 20 18.36 -9.44 -10.09
N LEU A 21 19.54 -9.37 -9.49
CA LEU A 21 19.69 -8.95 -8.09
C LEU A 21 19.29 -7.48 -7.88
N ALA A 22 19.75 -6.59 -8.75
CA ALA A 22 19.44 -5.17 -8.67
C ALA A 22 17.93 -4.90 -8.82
N LEU A 23 17.30 -5.52 -9.82
CA LEU A 23 15.84 -5.42 -10.02
C LEU A 23 15.07 -6.09 -8.89
N GLY A 24 15.50 -7.27 -8.45
CA GLY A 24 14.88 -8.00 -7.34
C GLY A 24 14.87 -7.17 -6.06
N LEU A 25 15.97 -6.49 -5.74
CA LEU A 25 16.05 -5.60 -4.59
C LEU A 25 15.12 -4.39 -4.74
N ALA A 26 15.17 -3.70 -5.88
CA ALA A 26 14.36 -2.52 -6.14
C ALA A 26 12.84 -2.82 -6.04
N VAL A 27 12.40 -3.90 -6.70
CA VAL A 27 10.99 -4.32 -6.68
C VAL A 27 10.58 -4.80 -5.28
N SER A 28 11.46 -5.47 -4.54
CA SER A 28 11.17 -5.91 -3.18
C SER A 28 10.96 -4.74 -2.21
N VAL A 29 11.78 -3.69 -2.31
CA VAL A 29 11.61 -2.46 -1.53
C VAL A 29 10.29 -1.77 -1.88
N MET A 30 9.99 -1.67 -3.18
CA MET A 30 8.73 -1.10 -3.66
C MET A 30 7.51 -1.90 -3.16
N LEU A 31 7.57 -3.22 -3.23
CA LEU A 31 6.51 -4.11 -2.75
C LEU A 31 6.30 -3.95 -1.24
N ALA A 32 7.38 -3.96 -0.46
CA ALA A 32 7.31 -3.78 0.99
C ALA A 32 6.66 -2.44 1.37
N TRP A 33 7.00 -1.37 0.66
CA TRP A 33 6.40 -0.05 0.87
C TRP A 33 4.90 -0.06 0.56
N ASN A 34 4.48 -0.68 -0.55
CA ASN A 34 3.05 -0.78 -0.91
C ASN A 34 2.28 -1.62 0.11
N ILE A 35 2.82 -2.75 0.57
CA ILE A 35 2.20 -3.58 1.62
C ILE A 35 2.05 -2.78 2.92
N TYR A 36 3.05 -1.99 3.30
CA TYR A 36 2.97 -1.12 4.47
C TYR A 36 1.85 -0.08 4.35
N GLN A 37 1.72 0.57 3.19
CA GLN A 37 0.67 1.56 2.92
C GLN A 37 -0.74 0.94 2.97
N ILE A 38 -0.92 -0.21 2.32
CA ILE A 38 -2.18 -0.96 2.39
C ILE A 38 -2.49 -1.35 3.84
N GLY A 39 -1.49 -1.81 4.58
CA GLY A 39 -1.62 -2.17 5.99
C GLY A 39 -2.06 -1.01 6.88
N LYS A 40 -1.74 0.23 6.53
CA LYS A 40 -2.22 1.43 7.24
C LYS A 40 -3.55 1.95 6.73
N GLY A 41 -4.10 1.39 5.64
CA GLY A 41 -5.32 1.87 5.01
C GLY A 41 -5.13 3.27 4.42
N VAL A 42 -3.99 3.52 3.76
CA VAL A 42 -3.64 4.83 3.19
C VAL A 42 -3.10 4.65 1.77
N THR A 43 -3.49 5.54 0.86
CA THR A 43 -2.90 5.64 -0.48
C THR A 43 -1.54 6.34 -0.45
N THR A 44 -0.75 6.25 -1.52
CA THR A 44 0.55 6.95 -1.58
C THR A 44 0.40 8.46 -1.42
N VAL A 45 -0.63 9.05 -2.03
CA VAL A 45 -0.91 10.50 -1.94
C VAL A 45 -1.25 10.88 -0.50
N GLU A 46 -2.25 10.21 0.08
CA GLU A 46 -2.66 10.46 1.47
C GLU A 46 -1.53 10.21 2.49
N GLY A 47 -0.58 9.32 2.17
CA GLY A 47 0.57 9.02 3.01
C GLY A 47 1.56 10.17 3.14
N TYR A 48 1.73 10.97 2.08
CA TYR A 48 2.50 12.21 2.14
C TYR A 48 1.80 13.24 3.04
N ASP A 49 0.48 13.37 2.91
CA ASP A 49 -0.31 14.35 3.66
C ASP A 49 -0.43 13.98 5.14
N HIS A 50 -0.51 12.69 5.47
CA HIS A 50 -0.55 12.19 6.85
C HIS A 50 0.62 12.68 7.71
N GLY A 51 1.81 12.82 7.13
CA GLY A 51 2.96 13.38 7.85
C GLY A 51 2.72 14.84 8.26
N ILE A 52 2.11 15.62 7.37
CA ILE A 52 1.76 17.02 7.60
C ILE A 52 0.64 17.12 8.64
N TYR A 53 -0.42 16.30 8.50
CA TYR A 53 -1.53 16.27 9.45
C TYR A 53 -1.10 15.86 10.85
N SER A 54 -0.26 14.83 10.98
CA SER A 54 0.25 14.38 12.28
C SER A 54 1.06 15.48 12.98
N ASN A 55 1.93 16.18 12.25
CA ASN A 55 2.70 17.30 12.81
C ASN A 55 1.80 18.47 13.23
N ARG A 56 0.76 18.78 12.42
CA ARG A 56 -0.20 19.85 12.73
C ARG A 56 -1.06 19.50 13.95
N ALA A 57 -1.56 18.28 14.05
CA ALA A 57 -2.31 17.79 15.21
C ALA A 57 -1.44 17.83 16.48
N GLN A 58 -0.21 17.33 16.40
CA GLN A 58 0.74 17.37 17.52
C GLN A 58 1.06 18.79 17.99
N SER A 59 1.17 19.76 17.07
CA SER A 59 1.37 21.17 17.44
C SER A 59 0.23 21.75 18.28
N ARG A 60 -0.95 21.12 18.24
CA ARG A 60 -2.16 21.51 18.99
C ARG A 60 -2.41 20.63 20.21
N GLY A 61 -1.55 19.63 20.45
CA GLY A 61 -1.74 18.64 21.51
C GLY A 61 -2.78 17.57 21.20
N GLU A 62 -3.18 17.44 19.93
CA GLU A 62 -4.11 16.41 19.46
C GLU A 62 -3.36 15.27 18.74
N THR A 63 -3.94 14.07 18.72
CA THR A 63 -3.39 12.93 17.97
C THR A 63 -4.19 12.70 16.70
N PHE A 64 -3.48 12.68 15.56
CA PHE A 64 -4.08 12.31 14.29
C PHE A 64 -4.43 10.81 14.30
N ILE A 65 -5.68 10.47 14.00
CA ILE A 65 -6.18 9.10 13.89
C ILE A 65 -6.69 8.86 12.47
N ASN A 66 -6.07 7.89 11.77
CA ASN A 66 -6.58 7.45 10.49
C ASN A 66 -7.89 6.69 10.68
N SER A 67 -8.97 7.20 10.09
CA SER A 67 -10.30 6.59 10.14
C SER A 67 -10.47 5.39 9.22
N TYR A 68 -9.59 5.23 8.23
CA TYR A 68 -9.55 4.06 7.34
C TYR A 68 -8.65 2.93 7.84
N ASP A 69 -7.93 3.14 8.95
CA ASP A 69 -7.12 2.08 9.56
C ASP A 69 -7.98 1.15 10.43
N LEU A 70 -8.29 -0.04 9.90
CA LEU A 70 -8.99 -1.12 10.61
C LEU A 70 -8.02 -2.12 11.26
N GLY A 71 -6.71 -1.93 11.07
CA GLY A 71 -5.63 -2.82 11.46
C GLY A 71 -5.00 -3.56 10.27
N PHE A 72 -3.69 -3.80 10.35
CA PHE A 72 -2.83 -4.28 9.26
C PHE A 72 -3.42 -5.44 8.44
N PHE A 73 -3.76 -6.55 9.09
CA PHE A 73 -4.30 -7.73 8.39
C PHE A 73 -5.71 -7.52 7.84
N LYS A 74 -6.54 -6.70 8.51
CA LYS A 74 -7.89 -6.40 8.05
C LYS A 74 -7.84 -5.52 6.81
N ASN A 75 -7.03 -4.48 6.81
CA ASN A 75 -6.85 -3.59 5.66
C ASN A 75 -6.33 -4.38 4.44
N LEU A 76 -5.38 -5.30 4.65
CA LEU A 76 -4.87 -6.19 3.60
C LEU A 76 -5.99 -7.09 3.04
N ALA A 77 -6.81 -7.69 3.91
CA ALA A 77 -7.93 -8.53 3.50
C ALA A 77 -9.01 -7.75 2.73
N TYR A 78 -9.30 -6.50 3.12
CA TYR A 78 -10.21 -5.63 2.39
C TYR A 78 -9.66 -5.22 1.02
N PHE A 79 -8.38 -4.81 0.95
CA PHE A 79 -7.74 -4.40 -0.30
C PHE A 79 -7.77 -5.51 -1.35
N PHE A 80 -7.41 -6.73 -0.94
CA PHE A 80 -7.42 -7.89 -1.81
C PHE A 80 -8.79 -8.58 -1.91
N ASN A 81 -9.80 -8.07 -1.19
CA ASN A 81 -11.13 -8.66 -1.09
C ASN A 81 -11.08 -10.16 -0.72
N VAL A 82 -10.17 -10.56 0.18
CA VAL A 82 -10.03 -11.93 0.72
C VAL A 82 -10.67 -12.01 2.11
N ILE A 83 -11.88 -11.48 2.21
CA ILE A 83 -12.73 -11.59 3.39
C ILE A 83 -13.57 -12.87 3.30
N PRO A 84 -14.18 -13.36 4.40
CA PRO A 84 -14.97 -14.60 4.38
C PRO A 84 -16.09 -14.64 3.32
N SER A 85 -16.60 -13.47 2.91
CA SER A 85 -17.61 -13.30 1.85
C SER A 85 -17.03 -12.93 0.47
N GLY A 86 -15.70 -12.85 0.35
CA GLY A 86 -14.99 -12.35 -0.83
C GLY A 86 -14.35 -13.47 -1.66
N TYR A 87 -13.22 -13.16 -2.28
CA TYR A 87 -12.46 -14.08 -3.13
C TYR A 87 -11.56 -15.01 -2.32
N PRO A 88 -11.33 -16.25 -2.80
CA PRO A 88 -10.35 -17.15 -2.21
C PRO A 88 -8.91 -16.69 -2.47
N LEU A 89 -7.98 -17.03 -1.58
CA LEU A 89 -6.57 -16.61 -1.63
C LEU A 89 -5.85 -16.92 -2.95
N TRP A 90 -6.23 -17.97 -3.67
CA TRP A 90 -5.57 -18.35 -4.92
C TRP A 90 -5.76 -17.30 -6.02
N VAL A 91 -6.76 -16.42 -5.91
CA VAL A 91 -7.01 -15.36 -6.88
C VAL A 91 -5.86 -14.33 -6.91
N LEU A 92 -5.08 -14.23 -5.83
CA LEU A 92 -3.89 -13.36 -5.78
C LEU A 92 -2.75 -13.82 -6.69
N LEU A 93 -2.73 -15.10 -7.08
CA LEU A 93 -1.69 -15.65 -7.94
C LEU A 93 -1.94 -15.37 -9.42
N LEU A 94 -3.16 -14.98 -9.80
CA LEU A 94 -3.55 -14.76 -11.18
C LEU A 94 -3.92 -13.29 -11.41
N PRO A 95 -3.48 -12.68 -12.53
CA PRO A 95 -3.85 -11.32 -12.89
C PRO A 95 -5.29 -11.27 -13.45
N LEU A 96 -6.26 -11.72 -12.65
CA LEU A 96 -7.68 -11.68 -13.01
C LEU A 96 -8.29 -10.38 -12.48
N ARG A 97 -9.21 -9.82 -13.27
CA ARG A 97 -9.99 -8.66 -12.82
C ARG A 97 -10.96 -9.11 -11.72
N THR A 98 -10.60 -8.83 -10.48
CA THR A 98 -11.47 -8.99 -9.32
C THR A 98 -12.23 -7.70 -9.06
N ALA A 99 -13.49 -7.83 -8.66
CA ALA A 99 -14.22 -6.67 -8.17
C ALA A 99 -13.62 -6.26 -6.81
N PRO A 100 -13.35 -4.96 -6.58
CA PRO A 100 -13.03 -4.48 -5.24
C PRO A 100 -14.20 -4.78 -4.30
N TYR A 101 -13.96 -4.74 -2.98
CA TYR A 101 -14.98 -5.04 -1.99
C TYR A 101 -16.11 -3.98 -1.94
N THR A 102 -15.93 -2.82 -2.59
CA THR A 102 -16.81 -1.66 -2.55
C THR A 102 -16.79 -0.88 -3.86
N ASP A 103 -17.70 0.09 -4.01
CA ASP A 103 -17.98 0.84 -5.24
C ASP A 103 -16.99 2.00 -5.52
N GLY A 104 -16.00 2.18 -4.64
CA GLY A 104 -14.96 3.23 -4.75
C GLY A 104 -15.33 4.59 -4.13
N THR A 105 -16.61 4.79 -3.78
CA THR A 105 -17.11 6.02 -3.13
C THR A 105 -17.22 5.88 -1.62
N VAL A 106 -17.48 4.67 -1.13
CA VAL A 106 -17.65 4.36 0.29
C VAL A 106 -16.62 3.31 0.67
N TRP A 107 -15.94 3.53 1.80
CA TRP A 107 -14.92 2.61 2.30
C TRP A 107 -15.23 2.25 3.76
N ALA A 108 -14.84 1.06 4.18
CA ALA A 108 -14.98 0.63 5.57
C ALA A 108 -14.14 1.54 6.49
N ARG A 109 -14.79 2.08 7.52
CA ARG A 109 -14.18 3.01 8.49
C ARG A 109 -14.16 2.40 9.88
N ARG A 110 -13.23 2.88 10.70
CA ARG A 110 -13.16 2.53 12.12
C ARG A 110 -14.45 2.94 12.83
N HIS A 111 -14.95 2.08 13.72
CA HIS A 111 -16.20 2.35 14.43
C HIS A 111 -16.13 3.67 15.22
N GLY A 112 -17.15 4.52 15.04
CA GLY A 112 -17.23 5.84 15.67
C GLY A 112 -16.61 6.99 14.89
N TYR A 113 -16.01 6.72 13.71
CA TYR A 113 -15.38 7.76 12.88
C TYR A 113 -16.09 7.92 11.54
N THR A 114 -16.65 9.12 11.30
CA THR A 114 -17.16 9.53 9.99
C THR A 114 -16.13 10.31 9.18
N LYS A 115 -15.18 10.99 9.83
CA LYS A 115 -14.02 11.71 9.26
C LYS A 115 -12.73 11.32 9.99
N HIS A 116 -11.56 11.72 9.49
CA HIS A 116 -10.28 11.55 10.18
C HIS A 116 -10.32 12.17 11.58
N GLY A 117 -9.82 11.46 12.60
CA GLY A 117 -9.76 11.98 13.96
C GLY A 117 -8.59 12.96 14.13
N GLY A 118 -8.81 14.10 14.80
CA GLY A 118 -7.77 15.10 15.05
C GLY A 118 -7.52 16.08 13.90
N LEU A 119 -8.41 16.14 12.91
CA LEU A 119 -8.51 17.27 11.96
C LEU A 119 -9.73 18.12 12.29
N ARG A 120 -9.58 19.45 12.18
CA ARG A 120 -10.74 20.37 12.14
C ARG A 120 -11.29 20.49 10.73
N ASP A 121 -12.57 20.82 10.60
CA ASP A 121 -13.19 21.13 9.30
C ASP A 121 -12.40 22.26 8.60
N GLY A 122 -12.01 22.03 7.34
CA GLY A 122 -11.14 22.91 6.55
C GLY A 122 -9.63 22.62 6.65
N GLU A 123 -9.21 21.61 7.42
CA GLU A 123 -7.81 21.15 7.47
C GLU A 123 -7.54 19.94 6.59
N GLU A 124 -8.59 19.28 6.07
CA GLU A 124 -8.45 18.29 5.00
C GLU A 124 -8.02 19.03 3.73
N MET A 125 -6.92 18.59 3.13
CA MET A 125 -6.31 19.19 1.94
C MET A 125 -7.02 18.76 0.64
N THR A 126 -8.09 17.99 0.74
CA THR A 126 -9.06 17.83 -0.33
C THR A 126 -9.82 19.14 -0.44
N ASP A 127 -9.62 19.85 -1.56
CA ASP A 127 -10.39 21.04 -1.89
C ASP A 127 -11.89 20.71 -1.76
N ASP A 128 -12.63 21.56 -1.07
CA ASP A 128 -14.09 21.49 -1.05
C ASP A 128 -14.55 21.60 -2.52
N GLU A 129 -15.06 20.50 -3.09
CA GLU A 129 -15.68 20.52 -4.40
C GLU A 129 -16.96 21.37 -4.30
N ASP A 130 -16.90 22.60 -4.84
CA ASP A 130 -18.04 23.51 -5.05
C ASP A 130 -19.16 22.91 -5.93
#